data_AF-A0AAC9U1F0-F1
#
_entry.id   AF-A0AAC9U1F0-F1
#
_cell.length_a   1.000
_cell.length_b   1.000
_cell.length_c   1.000
_cell.angle_alpha   90.00
_cell.angle_beta   90.00
_cell.angle_gamma   90.00
#
_symmetry.space_group_name_H-M   'P 1'
#
loop_
_entity.id
_entity.type
_entity.pdbx_description
1 polymer ?
#
loop_
_entity_poly.entity_id
_entity_poly.type
_entity_poly.pdbx_seq_one_letter_code
_entity_poly.pdbx_strand_id
1 'polypeptide(L)'
;MFMRPLLLFTLLLVSLGAQAAIYKWVDKDGKVHYSDTPVENSTQVEFKENTQNQVKLPPPVVREHTPPAKEEPKALYKMSITSPIEEETIRDNNGNITVIGSITPDLAAGHVLVLLMDGKVMSPPQATPVFSLENVDRGEHKFEIKALAQNGKQLASTPPRTVFLHRTTINALPRATPFGGG
;
A
#
# COMPACT_ATOMS: atom_id res chain seq x y z
N MET A 1 5.36 51.43 -8.37
CA MET A 1 4.43 50.28 -8.22
C MET A 1 5.13 48.98 -8.63
N PHE A 2 6.15 48.52 -7.90
CA PHE A 2 6.87 47.25 -8.24
C PHE A 2 7.43 46.47 -7.02
N MET A 3 7.14 46.86 -5.77
CA MET A 3 7.73 46.21 -4.58
C MET A 3 6.93 45.00 -4.03
N ARG A 4 5.66 44.84 -4.39
CA ARG A 4 4.84 43.67 -4.02
C ARG A 4 5.17 42.37 -4.78
N PRO A 5 5.45 42.36 -6.10
CA PRO A 5 5.84 41.12 -6.78
C PRO A 5 7.22 40.61 -6.33
N LEU A 6 8.12 41.49 -5.89
CA LEU A 6 9.45 41.11 -5.40
C LEU A 6 9.39 40.36 -4.06
N LEU A 7 8.46 40.75 -3.18
CA LEU A 7 8.25 40.08 -1.88
C LEU A 7 7.56 38.72 -2.03
N LEU A 8 6.67 38.56 -3.02
CA LEU A 8 6.02 37.28 -3.32
C LEU A 8 6.98 36.29 -3.99
N PHE A 9 7.89 36.79 -4.84
CA PHE A 9 8.91 35.94 -5.48
C PHE A 9 9.93 35.42 -4.47
N THR A 10 10.33 36.24 -3.50
CA THR A 10 11.25 35.82 -2.42
C THR A 10 10.61 34.82 -1.46
N LEU A 11 9.30 34.90 -1.21
CA LEU A 11 8.59 33.92 -0.38
C LEU A 11 8.43 32.56 -1.07
N LEU A 12 8.34 32.53 -2.41
CA LEU A 12 8.19 31.30 -3.20
C LEU A 12 9.49 30.49 -3.29
N LEU A 13 10.67 31.11 -3.21
CA LEU A 13 11.94 30.40 -3.27
C LEU A 13 12.31 29.65 -1.96
N VAL A 14 11.66 29.95 -0.84
CA VAL A 14 11.98 29.36 0.47
C VAL A 14 11.32 27.99 0.70
N SER A 15 10.35 27.57 -0.13
CA SER A 15 9.61 26.32 0.08
C SER A 15 10.26 25.06 -0.50
N LEU A 16 11.42 25.16 -1.16
CA LEU A 16 12.13 24.01 -1.73
C LEU A 16 13.20 23.51 -0.75
N GLY A 17 12.80 22.71 0.25
CA GLY A 17 13.78 22.17 1.20
C GLY A 17 13.21 21.22 2.24
N ALA A 18 12.50 20.17 1.83
CA ALA A 18 12.17 19.05 2.71
C ALA A 18 12.56 17.73 2.03
N GLN A 19 13.84 17.37 2.12
CA GLN A 19 14.33 16.05 1.77
C GLN A 19 14.30 15.19 3.04
N ALA A 20 13.27 14.35 3.20
CA ALA A 20 13.24 13.37 4.29
C ALA A 20 14.18 12.21 3.92
N ALA A 21 15.34 12.16 4.54
CA ALA A 21 16.26 11.03 4.43
C ALA A 21 15.97 10.03 5.56
N ILE A 22 15.48 8.84 5.20
CA ILE A 22 15.23 7.74 6.15
C ILE A 22 16.53 6.95 6.32
N TYR A 23 17.06 6.86 7.54
CA TYR A 23 18.30 6.14 7.82
C TYR A 23 18.00 4.75 8.38
N LYS A 24 18.64 3.73 7.81
CA LYS A 24 18.55 2.32 8.21
C LYS A 24 19.86 1.88 8.85
N TRP A 25 19.82 1.22 10.00
CA TRP A 25 20.97 0.47 10.53
C TRP A 25 20.55 -0.92 10.98
N VAL A 26 21.54 -1.82 11.07
CA VAL A 26 21.36 -3.21 11.52
C VAL A 26 22.17 -3.37 12.79
N ASP A 27 21.52 -3.83 13.86
CA ASP A 27 22.22 -4.11 15.11
C ASP A 27 22.99 -5.44 15.06
N LYS A 28 23.75 -5.71 16.13
CA LYS A 28 24.62 -6.89 16.23
C LYS A 28 23.84 -8.21 16.28
N ASP A 29 22.53 -8.13 16.49
CA ASP A 29 21.58 -9.25 16.53
C ASP A 29 20.80 -9.42 15.22
N GLY A 30 21.16 -8.65 14.18
CA GLY A 30 20.58 -8.76 12.84
C GLY A 30 19.21 -8.11 12.69
N LYS A 31 18.73 -7.33 13.66
CA LYS A 31 17.45 -6.60 13.56
C LYS A 31 17.66 -5.25 12.90
N VAL A 32 16.75 -4.93 11.98
CA VAL A 32 16.78 -3.70 11.20
C VAL A 32 15.97 -2.62 11.92
N HIS A 33 16.59 -1.48 12.16
CA HIS A 33 15.95 -0.30 12.74
C HIS A 33 15.98 0.86 11.74
N TYR A 34 14.92 1.67 11.77
CA TYR A 34 14.73 2.85 10.93
C TYR A 34 14.52 4.07 11.84
N SER A 35 15.21 5.17 11.56
CA SER A 35 15.05 6.43 12.30
C SER A 35 15.16 7.64 11.37
N ASP A 36 14.35 8.65 11.65
CA ASP A 36 14.29 9.95 10.96
C ASP A 36 15.13 11.04 11.65
N THR A 37 15.93 10.68 12.66
CA THR A 37 16.85 11.62 13.35
C THR A 37 18.30 11.13 13.32
N PRO A 38 19.27 11.98 12.96
CA PRO A 38 20.68 11.60 12.88
C PRO A 38 21.28 11.31 14.27
N VAL A 39 22.16 10.32 14.34
CA VAL A 39 22.89 9.92 15.56
C VAL A 39 24.39 10.19 15.36
N GLU A 40 25.08 10.61 16.43
CA GLU A 40 26.48 11.06 16.45
C GLU A 40 27.48 10.13 15.74
N ASN A 41 28.49 10.75 15.09
CA ASN A 41 29.56 10.24 14.19
C ASN A 41 29.35 10.42 12.67
N SER A 42 28.77 11.54 12.25
CA SER A 42 28.76 11.95 10.85
C SER A 42 29.96 12.84 10.51
N THR A 43 30.80 12.42 9.57
CA THR A 43 31.87 13.26 9.00
C THR A 43 31.34 14.00 7.78
N GLN A 44 31.56 15.31 7.73
CA GLN A 44 31.17 16.22 6.65
C GLN A 44 31.93 15.90 5.36
N VAL A 45 31.23 15.84 4.21
CA VAL A 45 31.86 15.74 2.89
C VAL A 45 31.44 16.93 2.04
N GLU A 46 32.43 17.79 1.78
CA GLU A 46 32.37 18.95 0.90
C GLU A 46 32.51 18.47 -0.55
N PHE A 47 31.57 18.86 -1.42
CA PHE A 47 31.63 18.55 -2.84
C PHE A 47 32.65 19.47 -3.52
N LYS A 48 33.78 18.92 -3.97
CA LYS A 48 34.64 19.56 -4.97
C LYS A 48 34.40 18.92 -6.33
N GLU A 49 33.99 19.76 -7.27
CA GLU A 49 33.90 19.41 -8.67
C GLU A 49 35.29 19.06 -9.23
N ASN A 50 35.26 18.09 -10.15
CA ASN A 50 36.28 17.84 -11.17
C ASN A 50 37.57 17.14 -10.73
N THR A 51 37.58 15.82 -10.82
CA THR A 51 38.79 15.07 -11.21
C THR A 51 38.38 13.83 -11.99
N GLN A 52 38.70 13.81 -13.29
CA GLN A 52 38.63 12.61 -14.11
C GLN A 52 39.60 11.57 -13.54
N ASN A 53 39.08 10.49 -12.97
CA ASN A 53 39.84 9.27 -12.72
C ASN A 53 39.15 8.13 -13.47
N GLN A 54 39.76 7.71 -14.58
CA GLN A 54 39.41 6.48 -15.26
C GLN A 54 39.72 5.31 -14.32
N VAL A 55 38.69 4.70 -13.75
CA VAL A 55 38.82 3.42 -13.06
C VAL A 55 38.42 2.33 -14.06
N LYS A 56 39.38 1.51 -14.48
CA LYS A 56 39.06 0.21 -15.09
C LYS A 56 38.40 -0.65 -14.02
N LEU A 57 37.09 -0.83 -14.09
CA LEU A 57 36.37 -1.77 -13.24
C LEU A 57 36.84 -3.20 -13.60
N PRO A 58 37.28 -4.02 -12.63
CA PRO A 58 37.33 -5.46 -12.85
C PRO A 58 35.90 -5.97 -13.17
N PRO A 59 35.76 -7.01 -14.02
CA PRO A 59 34.45 -7.55 -14.36
C PRO A 59 33.69 -7.93 -13.09
N PRO A 60 32.38 -7.67 -13.03
CA PRO A 60 31.59 -7.93 -11.85
C PRO A 60 31.65 -9.44 -11.57
N VAL A 61 32.22 -9.80 -10.42
CA VAL A 61 31.90 -11.10 -9.82
C VAL A 61 30.43 -11.00 -9.48
N VAL A 62 29.59 -11.62 -10.29
CA VAL A 62 28.21 -11.91 -9.97
C VAL A 62 28.25 -12.79 -8.74
N ARG A 63 28.24 -12.16 -7.56
CA ARG A 63 27.74 -12.82 -6.37
C ARG A 63 26.27 -12.94 -6.63
N GLU A 64 25.84 -14.15 -6.98
CA GLU A 64 24.46 -14.57 -6.85
C GLU A 64 24.05 -14.33 -5.40
N HIS A 65 23.61 -13.11 -5.12
CA HIS A 65 22.72 -12.86 -4.01
C HIS A 65 21.38 -13.43 -4.44
N THR A 66 21.30 -14.76 -4.44
CA THR A 66 20.03 -15.44 -4.28
C THR A 66 19.44 -14.82 -3.01
N PRO A 67 18.33 -14.07 -3.08
CA PRO A 67 17.59 -13.77 -1.87
C PRO A 67 17.38 -15.11 -1.17
N PRO A 68 17.51 -15.23 0.16
CA PRO A 68 17.09 -16.47 0.80
C PRO A 68 15.69 -16.74 0.28
N ALA A 69 15.52 -17.85 -0.43
CA ALA A 69 14.23 -18.31 -0.87
C ALA A 69 13.44 -18.40 0.43
N LYS A 70 12.61 -17.38 0.68
CA LYS A 70 11.72 -17.36 1.81
C LYS A 70 10.87 -18.58 1.56
N GLU A 71 11.15 -19.67 2.28
CA GLU A 71 10.40 -20.90 2.18
C GLU A 71 8.95 -20.49 2.41
N GLU A 72 8.21 -20.36 1.32
CA GLU A 72 6.80 -20.05 1.41
C GLU A 72 6.21 -21.20 2.20
N PRO A 73 5.59 -20.93 3.36
CA PRO A 73 5.02 -22.00 4.15
C PRO A 73 4.08 -22.78 3.25
N LYS A 74 4.33 -24.09 3.12
CA LYS A 74 3.52 -24.99 2.29
C LYS A 74 2.05 -24.75 2.63
N ALA A 75 1.32 -24.13 1.71
CA ALA A 75 -0.02 -23.62 1.99
C ALA A 75 -0.93 -24.78 2.38
N LEU A 76 -1.46 -24.73 3.61
CA LEU A 76 -2.33 -25.78 4.14
C LEU A 76 -3.71 -25.78 3.48
N TYR A 77 -4.12 -24.61 2.97
CA TYR A 77 -5.41 -24.39 2.35
C TYR A 77 -5.25 -23.93 0.92
N LYS A 78 -6.13 -24.40 0.04
CA LYS A 78 -6.37 -23.81 -1.28
C LYS A 78 -7.50 -22.81 -1.14
N MET A 79 -7.26 -21.56 -1.53
CA MET A 79 -8.22 -20.48 -1.34
C MET A 79 -8.29 -19.60 -2.58
N SER A 80 -9.47 -19.04 -2.85
CA SER A 80 -9.66 -18.03 -3.90
C SER A 80 -10.81 -17.09 -3.54
N ILE A 81 -10.81 -15.87 -4.09
CA ILE A 81 -11.96 -14.97 -4.02
C ILE A 81 -12.90 -15.31 -5.18
N THR A 82 -14.14 -15.68 -4.91
CA THR A 82 -15.16 -16.03 -5.91
C THR A 82 -16.04 -14.85 -6.32
N SER A 83 -16.20 -13.86 -5.43
CA SER A 83 -16.86 -12.59 -5.72
C SER A 83 -16.21 -11.49 -4.87
N PRO A 84 -15.99 -10.28 -5.41
CA PRO A 84 -16.15 -9.89 -6.82
C PRO A 84 -15.21 -10.66 -7.76
N ILE A 85 -15.52 -10.68 -9.06
CA ILE A 85 -14.62 -11.22 -10.08
C ILE A 85 -13.44 -10.26 -10.34
N GLU A 86 -12.40 -10.72 -11.04
CA GLU A 86 -11.24 -9.86 -11.37
C GLU A 86 -11.70 -8.63 -12.14
N GLU A 87 -11.21 -7.46 -11.73
CA GLU A 87 -11.48 -6.16 -12.36
C GLU A 87 -12.97 -5.78 -12.40
N GLU A 88 -13.80 -6.39 -11.54
CA GLU A 88 -15.22 -6.06 -11.47
C GLU A 88 -15.41 -4.58 -11.09
N THR A 89 -16.31 -3.90 -11.80
CA THR A 89 -16.69 -2.53 -11.47
C THR A 89 -18.01 -2.51 -10.70
N ILE A 90 -17.95 -2.18 -9.42
CA ILE A 90 -19.08 -2.06 -8.51
C ILE A 90 -19.54 -0.61 -8.47
N ARG A 91 -20.85 -0.38 -8.56
CA ARG A 91 -21.47 0.94 -8.40
C ARG A 91 -22.33 0.95 -7.15
N ASP A 92 -21.81 1.52 -6.08
CA ASP A 92 -22.51 1.63 -4.80
C ASP A 92 -22.15 2.94 -4.12
N ASN A 93 -23.12 3.84 -3.91
CA ASN A 93 -22.85 5.17 -3.36
C ASN A 93 -22.48 5.15 -1.87
N ASN A 94 -22.93 4.12 -1.15
CA ASN A 94 -22.59 3.89 0.26
C ASN A 94 -21.22 3.23 0.41
N GLY A 95 -20.61 2.79 -0.69
CA GLY A 95 -19.32 2.11 -0.68
C GLY A 95 -19.41 0.70 -0.12
N ASN A 96 -20.54 0.03 -0.34
CA ASN A 96 -20.74 -1.34 0.13
C ASN A 96 -20.08 -2.33 -0.85
N ILE A 97 -19.26 -3.23 -0.33
CA ILE A 97 -18.64 -4.32 -1.10
C ILE A 97 -18.74 -5.60 -0.29
N THR A 98 -19.23 -6.68 -0.90
CA THR A 98 -19.20 -8.02 -0.30
C THR A 98 -18.14 -8.87 -0.99
N VAL A 99 -17.15 -9.32 -0.22
CA VAL A 99 -16.09 -10.23 -0.68
C VAL A 99 -16.39 -11.64 -0.20
N ILE A 100 -16.52 -12.57 -1.14
CA ILE A 100 -16.80 -13.98 -0.92
C ILE A 100 -15.60 -14.79 -1.40
N GLY A 101 -15.08 -15.64 -0.53
CA GLY A 101 -14.01 -16.58 -0.83
C GLY A 101 -14.47 -18.03 -0.83
N SER A 102 -13.63 -18.89 -1.38
CA SER A 102 -13.68 -20.33 -1.24
C SER A 102 -12.42 -20.82 -0.52
N ILE A 103 -12.57 -21.90 0.25
CA ILE A 103 -11.48 -22.54 0.99
C ILE A 103 -11.64 -24.06 0.91
N THR A 104 -10.54 -24.78 0.71
CA THR A 104 -10.51 -26.24 0.71
C THR A 104 -9.18 -26.74 1.28
N PRO A 105 -9.18 -27.69 2.23
CA PRO A 105 -10.34 -28.24 2.95
C PRO A 105 -11.02 -27.19 3.84
N ASP A 106 -12.12 -27.55 4.49
CA ASP A 106 -12.79 -26.68 5.46
C ASP A 106 -11.81 -26.16 6.52
N LEU A 107 -12.08 -24.94 7.00
CA LEU A 107 -11.25 -24.28 7.98
C LEU A 107 -11.22 -25.10 9.28
N ALA A 108 -10.01 -25.46 9.74
CA ALA A 108 -9.87 -26.26 10.94
C ALA A 108 -10.25 -25.46 12.19
N ALA A 109 -10.68 -26.15 13.24
CA ALA A 109 -11.05 -25.52 14.50
C ALA A 109 -9.90 -24.66 15.07
N GLY A 110 -10.21 -23.42 15.44
CA GLY A 110 -9.23 -22.47 15.95
C GLY A 110 -8.47 -21.67 14.90
N HIS A 111 -8.54 -22.04 13.62
CA HIS A 111 -8.05 -21.20 12.55
C HIS A 111 -9.09 -20.12 12.20
N VAL A 112 -8.62 -19.00 11.68
CA VAL A 112 -9.45 -17.84 11.37
C VAL A 112 -9.07 -17.24 10.02
N LEU A 113 -10.03 -16.56 9.40
CA LEU A 113 -9.87 -15.82 8.17
C LEU A 113 -9.92 -14.32 8.46
N VAL A 114 -9.09 -13.56 7.77
CA VAL A 114 -9.10 -12.08 7.78
C VAL A 114 -9.09 -11.56 6.35
N LEU A 115 -9.83 -10.49 6.08
CA LEU A 115 -9.84 -9.79 4.82
C LEU A 115 -8.88 -8.61 4.89
N LEU A 116 -8.06 -8.48 3.85
CA LEU A 116 -7.23 -7.32 3.62
C LEU A 116 -7.75 -6.56 2.40
N MET A 117 -7.70 -5.23 2.50
CA MET A 117 -7.91 -4.30 1.39
C MET A 117 -6.67 -3.42 1.31
N ASP A 118 -6.00 -3.41 0.16
CA ASP A 118 -4.79 -2.62 -0.09
C ASP A 118 -3.68 -2.88 0.94
N GLY A 119 -3.58 -4.14 1.40
CA GLY A 119 -2.62 -4.59 2.40
C GLY A 119 -2.99 -4.29 3.86
N LYS A 120 -4.11 -3.59 4.11
CA LYS A 120 -4.62 -3.30 5.45
C LYS A 120 -5.72 -4.29 5.83
N VAL A 121 -5.69 -4.81 7.06
CA VAL A 121 -6.75 -5.66 7.60
C VAL A 121 -8.03 -4.84 7.79
N MET A 122 -9.13 -5.30 7.18
CA MET A 122 -10.42 -4.61 7.18
C MET A 122 -11.51 -5.35 7.95
N SER A 123 -11.27 -6.60 8.37
CA SER A 123 -12.24 -7.39 9.12
C SER A 123 -11.68 -7.95 10.42
N PRO A 124 -12.53 -8.17 11.43
CA PRO A 124 -12.20 -9.04 12.55
C PRO A 124 -11.92 -10.49 12.08
N PRO A 125 -11.13 -11.27 12.82
CA PRO A 125 -10.95 -12.70 12.52
C PRO A 125 -12.27 -13.46 12.63
N GLN A 126 -12.58 -14.27 11.61
CA GLN A 126 -13.82 -15.06 11.54
C GLN A 126 -13.64 -16.41 10.85
N ALA A 127 -14.60 -17.32 10.99
CA ALA A 127 -14.50 -18.67 10.42
C ALA A 127 -15.01 -18.76 8.97
N THR A 128 -15.90 -17.86 8.55
CA THR A 128 -16.55 -17.89 7.23
C THR A 128 -15.83 -17.00 6.22
N PRO A 129 -15.73 -17.40 4.94
CA PRO A 129 -15.08 -16.60 3.91
C PRO A 129 -16.03 -15.55 3.29
N VAL A 130 -16.87 -14.90 4.09
CA VAL A 130 -17.83 -13.88 3.60
C VAL A 130 -17.62 -12.60 4.40
N PHE A 131 -17.24 -11.53 3.73
CA PHE A 131 -16.87 -10.27 4.36
C PHE A 131 -17.67 -9.13 3.72
N SER A 132 -18.35 -8.35 4.55
CA SER A 132 -19.06 -7.15 4.11
C SER A 132 -18.28 -5.92 4.57
N LEU A 133 -17.97 -5.05 3.62
CA LEU A 133 -17.34 -3.76 3.84
C LEU A 133 -18.36 -2.67 3.54
N GLU A 134 -18.30 -1.61 4.33
CA GLU A 134 -19.14 -0.42 4.18
C GLU A 134 -18.25 0.82 4.10
N ASN A 135 -18.74 1.87 3.43
CA ASN A 135 -18.04 3.14 3.29
C ASN A 135 -16.61 2.98 2.72
N VAL A 136 -16.43 2.03 1.80
CA VAL A 136 -15.20 1.94 1.01
C VAL A 136 -15.11 3.18 0.12
N ASP A 137 -13.92 3.73 -0.02
CA ASP A 137 -13.67 4.87 -0.89
C ASP A 137 -13.85 4.48 -2.36
N ARG A 138 -14.10 5.46 -3.22
CA ARG A 138 -14.14 5.20 -4.67
C ARG A 138 -12.73 4.94 -5.20
N GLY A 139 -12.59 4.07 -6.19
CA GLY A 139 -11.33 3.81 -6.87
C GLY A 139 -11.03 2.32 -7.03
N GLU A 140 -9.76 2.02 -7.33
CA GLU A 140 -9.22 0.66 -7.37
C GLU A 140 -8.90 0.19 -5.96
N HIS A 141 -9.33 -1.02 -5.63
CA HIS A 141 -9.00 -1.71 -4.38
C HIS A 141 -8.55 -3.14 -4.66
N LYS A 142 -7.57 -3.60 -3.89
CA LYS A 142 -7.04 -4.96 -3.96
C LYS A 142 -7.41 -5.75 -2.72
N PHE A 143 -8.13 -6.84 -2.91
CA PHE A 143 -8.58 -7.72 -1.83
C PHE A 143 -7.74 -8.98 -1.73
N GLU A 144 -7.47 -9.41 -0.50
CA GLU A 144 -6.76 -10.65 -0.19
C GLU A 144 -7.40 -11.27 1.07
N ILE A 145 -7.67 -12.58 1.07
CA ILE A 145 -8.12 -13.30 2.26
C ILE A 145 -6.97 -14.14 2.80
N LYS A 146 -6.63 -13.97 4.07
CA LYS A 146 -5.60 -14.74 4.76
C LYS A 146 -6.20 -15.70 5.77
N ALA A 147 -5.70 -16.93 5.77
CA ALA A 147 -5.98 -17.91 6.82
C ALA A 147 -4.85 -17.87 7.85
N LEU A 148 -5.20 -17.72 9.13
CA LEU A 148 -4.28 -17.60 10.25
C LEU A 148 -4.55 -18.71 11.27
N ALA A 149 -3.49 -19.21 11.91
CA ALA A 149 -3.59 -20.04 13.11
C ALA A 149 -3.92 -19.20 14.35
N GLN A 150 -4.27 -19.86 15.46
CA GLN A 150 -4.55 -19.21 16.76
C GLN A 150 -3.40 -18.30 17.25
N ASN A 151 -2.16 -18.63 16.89
CA ASN A 151 -0.98 -17.85 17.24
C ASN A 151 -0.67 -16.69 16.26
N GLY A 152 -1.57 -16.42 15.31
CA GLY A 152 -1.40 -15.37 14.29
C GLY A 152 -0.50 -15.76 13.11
N LYS A 153 0.03 -16.98 13.06
CA LYS A 153 0.84 -17.45 11.93
C LYS A 153 -0.02 -17.59 10.67
N GLN A 154 0.41 -17.00 9.56
CA GLN A 154 -0.23 -17.19 8.26
C GLN A 154 -0.06 -18.63 7.76
N LEU A 155 -1.17 -19.26 7.40
CA LEU A 155 -1.26 -20.65 6.93
C LEU A 155 -1.49 -20.74 5.42
N ALA A 156 -2.22 -19.78 4.85
CA ALA A 156 -2.48 -19.64 3.43
C ALA A 156 -2.95 -18.22 3.13
N SER A 157 -2.90 -17.84 1.85
CA SER A 157 -3.52 -16.62 1.35
C SER A 157 -4.14 -16.84 -0.04
N THR A 158 -5.13 -16.04 -0.40
CA THR A 158 -5.61 -15.97 -1.79
C THR A 158 -4.64 -15.16 -2.65
N PRO A 159 -4.65 -15.35 -3.98
CA PRO A 159 -4.15 -14.33 -4.88
C PRO A 159 -4.87 -12.99 -4.64
N PRO A 160 -4.21 -11.84 -4.88
CA PRO A 160 -4.86 -10.54 -4.81
C PRO A 160 -5.94 -10.42 -5.89
N ARG A 161 -7.07 -9.81 -5.54
CA ARG A 161 -8.23 -9.56 -6.42
C ARG A 161 -8.42 -8.06 -6.59
N THR A 162 -8.29 -7.56 -7.81
CA THR A 162 -8.51 -6.13 -8.11
C THR A 162 -9.98 -5.85 -8.40
N VAL A 163 -10.54 -4.79 -7.83
CA VAL A 163 -11.94 -4.38 -7.98
C VAL A 163 -12.02 -2.86 -8.06
N PHE A 164 -12.96 -2.32 -8.84
CA PHE A 164 -13.17 -0.88 -8.98
C PHE A 164 -14.50 -0.46 -8.36
N LEU A 165 -14.48 0.47 -7.40
CA LEU A 165 -15.68 1.04 -6.80
C LEU A 165 -15.97 2.43 -7.36
N HIS A 166 -17.17 2.59 -7.92
CA HIS A 166 -17.72 3.84 -8.41
C HIS A 166 -18.79 4.37 -7.46
N ARG A 167 -18.56 5.57 -6.92
CA ARG A 167 -19.52 6.34 -6.12
C ARG A 167 -19.92 7.60 -6.87
N THR A 168 -21.22 7.90 -6.88
CA THR A 168 -21.74 9.18 -7.38
C THR A 168 -21.92 10.13 -6.20
N THR A 169 -21.42 11.35 -6.31
CA THR A 169 -21.73 12.41 -5.35
C THR A 169 -23.03 13.11 -5.75
N ILE A 170 -24.06 13.01 -4.92
CA ILE A 170 -25.28 13.84 -5.04
C ILE A 170 -24.99 15.24 -4.47
N ASN A 171 -24.05 15.96 -5.11
CA ASN A 171 -23.85 17.40 -4.92
C ASN A 171 -24.11 18.13 -6.25
N ALA A 172 -25.15 17.72 -6.99
CA ALA A 172 -25.65 18.53 -8.08
C ALA A 172 -26.55 19.61 -7.47
N LEU A 173 -26.08 20.86 -7.46
CA LEU A 173 -26.98 22.00 -7.27
C LEU A 173 -28.13 21.88 -8.28
N PRO A 174 -29.39 22.13 -7.91
CA PRO A 174 -30.49 22.14 -8.86
C PRO A 174 -30.13 23.10 -10.00
N ARG A 175 -30.09 22.59 -11.23
CA ARG A 175 -29.85 23.40 -12.42
C ARG A 175 -31.01 24.40 -12.51
N ALA A 176 -30.74 25.70 -12.49
CA ALA A 176 -31.76 26.73 -12.61
C ALA A 176 -32.56 26.48 -13.90
N THR A 177 -33.85 26.16 -13.76
CA THR A 177 -34.76 26.08 -14.90
C THR A 177 -35.01 27.50 -15.40
N PRO A 178 -34.79 27.81 -16.68
CA PRO A 178 -35.16 29.12 -17.22
C PRO A 178 -36.67 29.30 -17.03
N PHE A 179 -37.04 30.39 -16.37
CA PHE A 179 -38.43 30.80 -16.21
C PHE A 179 -38.97 31.07 -17.62
N GLY A 180 -39.86 30.20 -18.11
CA GLY A 180 -40.59 30.43 -19.34
C GLY A 180 -41.52 31.62 -19.16
N GLY A 181 -41.09 32.80 -19.60
CA GLY A 181 -41.96 33.95 -19.82
C GLY A 181 -42.86 33.67 -21.03
N GLY A 182 -44.15 34.01 -20.88
CA GLY A 182 -45.24 33.70 -21.79
C GLY A 182 -45.24 34.42 -23.13
#